data_AF-A0AAW1I7I8-F1
#
_entry.id   AF-A0AAW1I7I8-F1
#
_cell.length_a   1.000
_cell.length_b   1.000
_cell.length_c   1.000
_cell.angle_alpha   90.00
_cell.angle_beta   90.00
_cell.angle_gamma   90.00
#
_symmetry.space_group_name_H-M   'P 1'
#
loop_
_entity.id
_entity.type
_entity.pdbx_description
1 polymer ?
#
loop_
_entity_poly.entity_id
_entity_poly.type
_entity_poly.pdbx_seq_one_letter_code
_entity_poly.pdbx_strand_id
1 'polypeptide(L)'
;MASEQMQKPVLKDQLQNGTSATLNNHTVANMQPIRSNSWSGKFSSPPTTIPSHGGVVRFTHHKGDQGSKAGVIYSITSAAGAPYGVVIAWDSPSNFNPVTSPNRLCGVLAPKSVIDTLTWETIEKELDKAGPSVVINDEVAKISVHANLINNPKTKMADLFANFLLIPSTPN
;
A
#
# COMPACT_ATOMS: atom_id res chain seq x y z
N MET A 1 38.69 -27.75 -20.51
CA MET A 1 37.86 -26.55 -20.34
C MET A 1 36.71 -26.91 -19.42
N ALA A 2 36.79 -26.56 -18.15
CA ALA A 2 35.72 -26.77 -17.18
C ALA A 2 34.80 -25.55 -17.22
N SER A 3 33.53 -25.77 -17.56
CA SER A 3 32.48 -24.77 -17.52
C SER A 3 32.11 -24.50 -16.06
N GLU A 4 32.48 -23.33 -15.54
CA GLU A 4 31.89 -22.80 -14.31
C GLU A 4 30.41 -22.55 -14.55
N GLN A 5 29.57 -23.47 -14.06
CA GLN A 5 28.16 -23.18 -13.86
C GLN A 5 28.07 -22.15 -12.73
N MET A 6 27.90 -20.88 -13.07
CA MET A 6 27.43 -19.86 -12.13
C MET A 6 26.12 -20.35 -11.50
N GLN A 7 26.19 -20.88 -10.28
CA GLN A 7 25.02 -21.11 -9.46
C GLN A 7 24.33 -19.76 -9.24
N LYS A 8 23.17 -19.56 -9.88
CA LYS A 8 22.28 -18.46 -9.50
C LYS A 8 22.00 -18.59 -8.00
N PRO A 9 22.16 -17.52 -7.21
CA PRO A 9 21.87 -17.58 -5.78
C PRO A 9 20.42 -18.02 -5.58
N VAL A 10 20.22 -19.13 -4.87
CA VAL A 10 18.90 -19.57 -4.43
C VAL A 10 18.43 -18.56 -3.40
N LEU A 11 17.47 -17.72 -3.77
CA LEU A 11 16.79 -16.83 -2.84
C LEU A 11 16.02 -17.70 -1.84
N LYS A 12 16.50 -17.73 -0.59
CA LYS A 12 15.87 -18.48 0.49
C LYS A 12 14.59 -17.78 0.93
N ASP A 13 13.57 -18.57 1.24
CA ASP A 13 12.34 -18.07 1.84
C ASP A 13 12.63 -17.37 3.17
N GLN A 14 11.96 -16.24 3.38
CA GLN A 14 12.11 -15.43 4.59
C GLN A 14 10.76 -15.31 5.29
N LEU A 15 10.77 -15.51 6.61
CA LEU A 15 9.56 -15.42 7.40
C LEU A 15 9.16 -13.95 7.60
N GLN A 16 7.91 -13.63 7.27
CA GLN A 16 7.27 -12.37 7.61
C GLN A 16 6.14 -12.61 8.62
N ASN A 17 6.07 -11.76 9.64
CA ASN A 17 5.11 -11.80 10.75
C ASN A 17 3.98 -10.78 10.61
N GLY A 18 4.01 -9.95 9.57
CA GLY A 18 3.00 -8.93 9.32
C GLY A 18 3.53 -7.79 8.47
N THR A 19 2.79 -6.69 8.51
CA THR A 19 3.11 -5.43 7.84
C THR A 19 3.16 -4.30 8.86
N SER A 20 4.23 -3.51 8.83
CA SER A 20 4.33 -2.23 9.51
C SER A 20 4.08 -1.13 8.49
N ALA A 21 3.03 -0.34 8.66
CA ALA A 21 2.67 0.72 7.73
C ALA A 21 3.06 2.09 8.27
N THR A 22 3.65 2.91 7.41
CA THR A 22 3.88 4.34 7.63
C THR A 22 3.28 5.11 6.46
N LEU A 23 2.26 5.91 6.74
CA LEU A 23 1.56 6.71 5.73
C LEU A 23 1.81 8.19 6.01
N ASN A 24 2.29 8.92 4.99
CA ASN A 24 2.60 10.35 5.06
C ASN A 24 1.69 11.11 4.11
N ASN A 25 1.02 12.14 4.61
CA ASN A 25 0.09 12.96 3.84
C ASN A 25 0.60 14.40 3.73
N HIS A 26 1.17 14.73 2.57
CA HIS A 26 1.59 16.08 2.19
C HIS A 26 0.53 16.84 1.40
N THR A 27 -0.72 16.36 1.40
CA THR A 27 -1.82 17.07 0.77
C THR A 27 -2.40 18.17 1.67
N VAL A 28 -3.33 18.96 1.13
CA VAL A 28 -3.97 20.06 1.86
C VAL A 28 -5.04 19.60 2.85
N ALA A 29 -5.55 18.37 2.70
CA ALA A 29 -6.70 17.87 3.46
C ALA A 29 -6.33 16.62 4.27
N ASN A 30 -6.95 16.50 5.46
CA ASN A 30 -6.85 15.27 6.25
C ASN A 30 -7.43 14.10 5.46
N MET A 31 -6.78 12.94 5.53
CA MET A 31 -7.31 11.72 4.94
C MET A 31 -8.05 10.91 5.99
N GLN A 32 -9.35 10.68 5.79
CA GLN A 32 -10.18 9.97 6.77
C GLN A 32 -10.35 8.50 6.36
N PRO A 33 -10.13 7.52 7.26
CA PRO A 33 -10.40 6.13 6.93
C PRO A 33 -11.92 5.96 6.71
N ILE A 34 -12.30 5.37 5.57
CA ILE A 34 -13.69 5.06 5.23
C ILE A 34 -14.02 3.64 5.64
N ARG A 35 -13.19 2.68 5.21
CA ARG A 35 -13.36 1.25 5.46
C ARG A 35 -12.02 0.53 5.33
N SER A 36 -11.89 -0.58 6.03
CA SER A 36 -10.74 -1.48 5.96
C SER A 36 -11.20 -2.92 5.85
N ASN A 37 -10.35 -3.77 5.28
CA ASN A 37 -10.59 -5.21 5.18
C ASN A 37 -9.31 -5.99 5.48
N SER A 38 -9.46 -7.15 6.12
CA SER A 38 -8.39 -8.11 6.36
C SER A 38 -8.79 -9.43 5.72
N TRP A 39 -8.11 -9.80 4.63
CA TRP A 39 -8.28 -11.13 4.00
C TRP A 39 -7.52 -12.21 4.77
N SER A 40 -6.35 -11.87 5.32
CA SER A 40 -5.57 -12.72 6.22
C SER A 40 -4.81 -11.89 7.23
N GLY A 41 -5.02 -12.15 8.52
CA GLY A 41 -4.41 -11.41 9.62
C GLY A 41 -5.35 -10.42 10.29
N LYS A 42 -4.79 -9.50 11.07
CA LYS A 42 -5.58 -8.49 11.80
C LYS A 42 -4.77 -7.24 12.12
N PHE A 43 -5.46 -6.11 12.14
CA PHE A 43 -4.89 -4.85 12.61
C PHE A 43 -4.63 -4.89 14.12
N SER A 44 -3.48 -4.36 14.57
CA SER A 44 -3.22 -4.12 16.00
C SER A 44 -4.14 -3.05 16.57
N SER A 45 -4.45 -2.05 15.74
CA SER A 45 -5.41 -0.98 15.99
C SER A 45 -6.05 -0.58 14.66
N PRO A 46 -7.33 -0.16 14.65
CA PRO A 46 -7.98 0.34 13.43
C PRO A 46 -7.15 1.46 12.77
N PRO A 47 -7.13 1.54 11.43
CA PRO A 47 -6.55 2.69 10.74
C PRO A 47 -7.21 4.00 11.17
N THR A 48 -6.43 5.04 11.35
CA THR A 48 -6.89 6.36 11.82
C THR A 48 -6.69 7.43 10.76
N THR A 49 -7.26 8.62 11.00
CA THR A 49 -7.06 9.82 10.18
C THR A 49 -5.58 10.14 9.99
N ILE A 50 -5.17 10.44 8.76
CA ILE A 50 -3.82 10.91 8.42
C ILE A 50 -3.86 12.44 8.29
N PRO A 51 -3.22 13.20 9.21
CA PRO A 51 -3.25 14.66 9.16
C PRO A 51 -2.63 15.21 7.88
N SER A 52 -3.10 16.36 7.39
CA SER A 52 -2.53 17.06 6.24
C SER A 52 -1.16 17.67 6.51
N HIS A 53 -0.56 18.30 5.49
CA HIS A 53 0.66 19.11 5.61
C HIS A 53 1.88 18.38 6.20
N GLY A 54 2.07 17.12 5.79
CA GLY A 54 3.18 16.27 6.24
C GLY A 54 2.85 15.43 7.46
N GLY A 55 1.56 15.29 7.81
CA GLY A 55 1.13 14.40 8.88
C GLY A 55 1.50 12.94 8.58
N VAL A 56 1.86 12.23 9.65
CA VAL A 56 2.31 10.83 9.57
C VAL A 56 1.47 9.97 10.49
N VAL A 57 1.00 8.84 9.97
CA VAL A 57 0.35 7.79 10.77
C VAL A 57 1.12 6.49 10.61
N ARG A 58 1.17 5.72 11.70
CA ARG A 58 1.74 4.38 11.72
C ARG A 58 0.74 3.41 12.31
N PHE A 59 0.66 2.23 11.73
CA PHE A 59 -0.10 1.12 12.28
C PHE A 59 0.54 -0.21 11.89
N THR A 60 0.11 -1.27 12.52
CA THR A 60 0.60 -2.62 12.26
C THR A 60 -0.57 -3.54 11.90
N HIS A 61 -0.33 -4.42 10.94
CA HIS A 61 -1.21 -5.51 10.59
C HIS A 61 -0.45 -6.82 10.81
N HIS A 62 -0.88 -7.60 11.79
CA HIS A 62 -0.27 -8.89 12.11
C HIS A 62 -0.69 -9.94 11.12
N LYS A 63 0.21 -10.89 10.81
CA LYS A 63 -0.12 -12.00 9.91
C LYS A 63 -1.24 -12.89 10.46
N GLY A 64 -1.99 -13.48 9.54
CA GLY A 64 -2.76 -14.71 9.75
C GLY A 64 -1.97 -15.91 9.21
N ASP A 65 -2.69 -16.96 8.83
CA ASP A 65 -2.09 -18.19 8.32
C ASP A 65 -1.33 -17.96 7.01
N GLN A 66 -1.90 -17.15 6.11
CA GLN A 66 -1.34 -16.89 4.77
C GLN A 66 -0.38 -15.69 4.73
N GLY A 67 -0.15 -15.03 5.86
CA GLY A 67 0.60 -13.77 5.92
C GLY A 67 -0.31 -12.60 6.29
N SER A 68 0.14 -11.38 6.02
CA SER A 68 -0.63 -10.16 6.22
C SER A 68 -1.16 -9.67 4.88
N LYS A 69 -2.45 -9.87 4.65
CA LYS A 69 -3.18 -9.42 3.46
C LYS A 69 -4.36 -8.56 3.88
N ALA A 70 -4.32 -7.27 3.56
CA ALA A 70 -5.33 -6.31 3.99
C ALA A 70 -5.37 -5.07 3.10
N GLY A 71 -6.41 -4.26 3.24
CA GLY A 71 -6.56 -3.01 2.52
C GLY A 71 -7.30 -1.97 3.33
N VAL A 72 -7.00 -0.71 3.05
CA VAL A 72 -7.64 0.46 3.67
C VAL A 72 -8.02 1.44 2.58
N ILE A 73 -9.22 2.01 2.72
CA ILE A 73 -9.72 3.07 1.85
C ILE A 73 -9.81 4.34 2.68
N TYR A 74 -9.15 5.39 2.20
CA TYR A 74 -9.19 6.72 2.77
C TYR A 74 -9.97 7.66 1.87
N SER A 75 -10.76 8.57 2.43
CA SER A 75 -11.26 9.74 1.70
C SER A 75 -10.20 10.82 1.71
N ILE A 76 -10.18 11.62 0.64
CA ILE A 76 -9.33 12.80 0.51
C ILE A 76 -10.09 13.85 -0.31
N THR A 77 -9.79 15.12 -0.09
CA THR A 77 -10.31 16.21 -0.91
C THR A 77 -9.21 16.72 -1.83
N SER A 78 -9.51 16.85 -3.13
CA SER A 78 -8.57 17.41 -4.11
C SER A 78 -8.26 18.87 -3.82
N ALA A 79 -7.20 19.40 -4.44
CA ALA A 79 -6.86 20.83 -4.33
C ALA A 79 -8.03 21.75 -4.78
N ALA A 80 -8.87 21.28 -5.70
CA ALA A 80 -10.05 21.99 -6.19
C ALA A 80 -11.32 21.76 -5.33
N GLY A 81 -11.22 21.06 -4.19
CA GLY A 81 -12.34 20.81 -3.29
C GLY A 81 -13.23 19.62 -3.63
N ALA A 82 -12.89 18.84 -4.67
CA ALA A 82 -13.68 17.68 -5.07
C ALA A 82 -13.35 16.44 -4.22
N PRO A 83 -14.34 15.58 -3.89
CA PRO A 83 -14.12 14.41 -3.07
C PRO A 83 -13.53 13.24 -3.88
N TYR A 84 -12.44 12.69 -3.37
CA TYR A 84 -11.74 11.52 -3.89
C TYR A 84 -11.61 10.46 -2.80
N GLY A 85 -11.19 9.27 -3.19
CA GLY A 85 -10.68 8.28 -2.26
C GLY A 85 -9.44 7.59 -2.77
N VAL A 86 -8.68 7.06 -1.83
CA VAL A 86 -7.44 6.34 -2.07
C VAL A 86 -7.54 4.97 -1.43
N VAL A 87 -7.34 3.93 -2.24
CA VAL A 87 -7.17 2.55 -1.79
C VAL A 87 -5.68 2.27 -1.63
N ILE A 88 -5.29 1.68 -0.52
CA ILE A 88 -3.98 1.05 -0.32
C ILE A 88 -4.24 -0.37 0.17
N ALA A 89 -3.90 -1.37 -0.64
CA ALA A 89 -4.06 -2.78 -0.32
C ALA A 89 -2.74 -3.52 -0.50
N TRP A 90 -2.42 -4.43 0.40
CA TRP A 90 -1.15 -5.15 0.41
C TRP A 90 -1.34 -6.64 0.64
N ASP A 91 -0.38 -7.40 0.13
CA ASP A 91 -0.17 -8.81 0.43
C ASP A 91 1.29 -9.02 0.82
N SER A 92 1.49 -9.55 2.01
CA SER A 92 2.80 -9.85 2.56
C SER A 92 2.80 -11.29 3.08
N PRO A 93 3.22 -12.26 2.25
CA PRO A 93 3.07 -13.66 2.57
C PRO A 93 3.93 -14.08 3.75
N SER A 94 3.47 -15.07 4.52
CA SER A 94 4.21 -15.62 5.67
C SER A 94 5.60 -16.13 5.29
N ASN A 95 5.74 -16.68 4.07
CA ASN A 95 6.96 -17.25 3.50
C ASN A 95 7.42 -16.43 2.28
N PHE A 96 7.92 -15.23 2.53
CA PHE A 96 8.34 -14.35 1.46
C PHE A 96 9.42 -14.96 0.59
N ASN A 97 9.14 -14.95 -0.71
CA ASN A 97 10.08 -15.27 -1.76
C ASN A 97 9.83 -14.30 -2.92
N PRO A 98 10.81 -13.49 -3.36
CA PRO A 98 10.58 -12.46 -4.37
C PRO A 98 10.15 -13.01 -5.74
N VAL A 99 10.29 -14.32 -5.98
CA VAL A 99 9.90 -14.97 -7.24
C VAL A 99 8.57 -15.72 -7.09
N THR A 100 8.42 -16.54 -6.06
CA THR A 100 7.28 -17.47 -5.94
C THR A 100 6.19 -17.00 -4.97
N SER A 101 6.53 -16.14 -4.01
CA SER A 101 5.63 -15.62 -2.98
C SER A 101 6.00 -14.17 -2.66
N PRO A 102 5.89 -13.25 -3.63
CA PRO A 102 6.36 -11.88 -3.47
C PRO A 102 5.41 -11.04 -2.63
N ASN A 103 5.95 -9.96 -2.06
CA ASN A 103 5.13 -8.87 -1.55
C ASN A 103 4.40 -8.18 -2.70
N ARG A 104 3.12 -7.84 -2.50
CA ARG A 104 2.28 -7.13 -3.49
C ARG A 104 1.62 -5.92 -2.87
N LEU A 105 1.47 -4.87 -3.67
CA LEU A 105 0.89 -3.59 -3.26
C LEU A 105 0.04 -3.03 -4.39
N CYS A 106 -1.25 -2.85 -4.13
CA CYS A 106 -2.20 -2.21 -5.01
C CYS A 106 -2.57 -0.84 -4.45
N GLY A 107 -2.60 0.16 -5.33
CA GLY A 107 -3.10 1.49 -5.04
C GLY A 107 -4.15 1.90 -6.07
N VAL A 108 -5.17 2.63 -5.62
CA VAL A 108 -6.15 3.28 -6.50
C VAL A 108 -6.41 4.67 -5.98
N LEU A 109 -6.42 5.67 -6.86
CA LEU A 109 -6.93 7.02 -6.58
C LEU A 109 -8.03 7.30 -7.60
N ALA A 110 -9.22 7.64 -7.11
CA ALA A 110 -10.35 7.89 -7.99
C ALA A 110 -11.37 8.83 -7.32
N PRO A 111 -12.27 9.46 -8.11
CA PRO A 111 -13.39 10.21 -7.56
C PRO A 111 -14.21 9.35 -6.60
N LYS A 112 -14.79 9.99 -5.57
CA LYS A 112 -15.56 9.27 -4.54
C LYS A 112 -16.66 8.37 -5.12
N SER A 113 -17.34 8.80 -6.18
CA SER A 113 -18.38 8.00 -6.86
C SER A 113 -17.85 6.66 -7.39
N VAL A 114 -16.60 6.59 -7.84
CA VAL A 114 -15.95 5.34 -8.28
C VAL A 114 -15.51 4.51 -7.07
N ILE A 115 -14.98 5.16 -6.03
CA ILE A 115 -14.55 4.46 -4.80
C ILE A 115 -15.73 3.78 -4.10
N ASP A 116 -16.91 4.39 -4.15
CA ASP A 116 -18.14 3.87 -3.55
C ASP A 116 -18.64 2.60 -4.27
N THR A 117 -18.28 2.38 -5.54
CA THR A 117 -18.63 1.16 -6.29
C THR A 117 -17.58 0.06 -6.20
N LEU A 118 -16.37 0.35 -5.69
CA LEU A 118 -15.34 -0.66 -5.52
C LEU A 118 -15.76 -1.71 -4.47
N THR A 119 -15.53 -2.98 -4.81
CA THR A 119 -15.70 -4.10 -3.90
C THR A 119 -14.33 -4.60 -3.43
N TRP A 120 -14.28 -5.24 -2.25
CA TRP A 120 -13.05 -5.87 -1.79
C TRP A 120 -12.60 -7.01 -2.70
N GLU A 121 -13.52 -7.72 -3.35
CA GLU A 121 -13.19 -8.74 -4.34
C GLU A 121 -12.46 -8.15 -5.56
N THR A 122 -12.93 -7.00 -6.07
CA THR A 122 -12.24 -6.29 -7.17
C THR A 122 -10.85 -5.83 -6.75
N ILE A 123 -10.71 -5.28 -5.54
CA ILE A 123 -9.42 -4.82 -5.01
C ILE A 123 -8.46 -6.00 -4.84
N GLU A 124 -8.94 -7.13 -4.33
CA GLU A 124 -8.12 -8.33 -4.14
C GLU A 124 -7.61 -8.89 -5.48
N LYS A 125 -8.46 -8.96 -6.51
CA LYS A 125 -8.06 -9.43 -7.84
C LYS A 125 -6.96 -8.56 -8.47
N GLU A 126 -6.99 -7.25 -8.23
CA GLU A 126 -5.95 -6.34 -8.72
C GLU A 126 -4.67 -6.44 -7.88
N LEU A 127 -4.82 -6.63 -6.56
CA LEU A 127 -3.69 -6.91 -5.66
C LEU A 127 -2.94 -8.19 -6.05
N ASP A 128 -3.65 -9.26 -6.44
CA ASP A 128 -3.03 -10.55 -6.79
C ASP A 128 -2.12 -10.48 -8.03
N LYS A 129 -2.28 -9.44 -8.85
CA LYS A 129 -1.47 -9.19 -10.07
C LYS A 129 -0.39 -8.13 -9.86
N ALA A 130 -0.41 -7.43 -8.71
CA ALA A 130 0.40 -6.25 -8.49
C ALA A 130 1.88 -6.57 -8.18
N GLY A 131 2.74 -5.59 -8.41
CA GLY A 131 4.12 -5.59 -7.92
C GLY A 131 4.23 -5.08 -6.47
N PRO A 132 5.45 -4.93 -5.93
CA PRO A 132 5.67 -4.45 -4.56
C PRO A 132 5.58 -2.93 -4.41
N SER A 133 5.31 -2.19 -5.49
CA SER A 133 5.22 -0.73 -5.49
C SER A 133 4.13 -0.24 -6.43
N VAL A 134 3.64 0.97 -6.14
CA VAL A 134 2.65 1.66 -6.95
C VAL A 134 2.97 3.15 -6.98
N VAL A 135 2.85 3.75 -8.16
CA VAL A 135 2.94 5.20 -8.39
C VAL A 135 1.70 5.62 -9.16
N ILE A 136 0.93 6.54 -8.62
CA ILE A 136 -0.28 7.09 -9.25
C ILE A 136 -0.09 8.60 -9.34
N ASN A 137 -0.34 9.16 -10.51
CA ASN A 137 -0.37 10.60 -10.73
C ASN A 137 -1.74 10.96 -11.31
N ASP A 138 -2.56 11.66 -10.54
CA ASP A 138 -3.87 12.15 -10.98
C ASP A 138 -3.82 13.67 -11.11
N GLU A 139 -3.71 14.14 -12.36
CA GLU A 139 -3.63 15.55 -12.70
C GLU A 139 -4.94 16.30 -12.45
N VAL A 140 -6.09 15.61 -12.42
CA VAL A 140 -7.39 16.24 -12.15
C VAL A 140 -7.55 16.45 -10.64
N ALA A 141 -7.18 15.45 -9.84
CA ALA A 141 -7.16 15.56 -8.39
C ALA A 141 -6.01 16.43 -7.87
N LYS A 142 -4.96 16.63 -8.69
CA LYS A 142 -3.67 17.21 -8.31
C LYS A 142 -3.03 16.47 -7.14
N ILE A 143 -3.12 15.15 -7.16
CA ILE A 143 -2.58 14.26 -6.12
C ILE A 143 -1.71 13.19 -6.77
N SER A 144 -0.54 12.97 -6.18
CA SER A 144 0.31 11.81 -6.47
C SER A 144 0.35 10.87 -5.28
N VAL A 145 0.36 9.57 -5.54
CA VAL A 145 0.49 8.50 -4.53
C VAL A 145 1.73 7.68 -4.86
N HIS A 146 2.68 7.64 -3.94
CA HIS A 146 3.91 6.85 -4.08
C HIS A 146 3.95 5.87 -2.92
N ALA A 147 3.82 4.58 -3.20
CA ALA A 147 3.83 3.57 -2.15
C ALA A 147 4.70 2.36 -2.53
N ASN A 148 5.31 1.76 -1.51
CA ASN A 148 6.18 0.60 -1.62
C ASN A 148 6.04 -0.32 -0.42
N LEU A 149 6.17 -1.62 -0.68
CA LEU A 149 6.13 -2.69 0.31
C LEU A 149 7.45 -3.46 0.26
N ILE A 150 8.30 -3.23 1.25
CA ILE A 150 9.65 -3.79 1.31
C ILE A 150 9.68 -4.87 2.38
N ASN A 151 10.21 -6.05 2.04
CA ASN A 151 10.51 -7.04 3.06
C ASN A 151 11.68 -6.59 3.93
N ASN A 152 11.51 -6.60 5.26
CA ASN A 152 12.53 -6.25 6.23
C ASN A 152 12.92 -7.50 7.08
N PRO A 153 14.03 -8.17 6.73
CA PRO A 153 14.45 -9.40 7.41
C PRO A 153 14.82 -9.19 8.88
N LYS A 154 15.21 -7.97 9.27
CA LYS A 154 15.63 -7.67 10.65
C LYS A 154 14.43 -7.67 11.60
N THR A 155 13.33 -7.05 11.18
CA THR A 155 12.09 -6.98 11.95
C THR A 155 11.16 -8.16 11.69
N LYS A 156 11.43 -8.95 10.63
CA LYS A 156 10.53 -9.97 10.09
C LYS A 156 9.16 -9.38 9.74
N MET A 157 9.13 -8.14 9.26
CA MET A 157 7.91 -7.46 8.81
C MET A 157 8.09 -7.03 7.36
N ALA A 158 6.99 -6.88 6.62
CA ALA A 158 7.01 -6.00 5.47
C ALA A 158 6.82 -4.55 5.95
N ASP A 159 7.66 -3.64 5.49
CA ASP A 159 7.51 -2.21 5.70
C ASP A 159 6.74 -1.62 4.51
N LEU A 160 5.52 -1.18 4.77
CA LEU A 160 4.69 -0.42 3.84
C LEU A 160 4.94 1.06 4.07
N PHE A 161 5.44 1.77 3.06
CA PHE A 161 5.43 3.23 3.06
C PHE A 161 4.50 3.75 1.98
N ALA A 162 3.72 4.78 2.29
CA ALA A 162 2.96 5.50 1.29
C ALA A 162 3.08 7.01 1.53
N ASN A 163 3.32 7.75 0.46
CA ASN A 163 3.34 9.20 0.45
C ASN A 163 2.23 9.71 -0.47
N PHE A 164 1.39 10.59 0.06
CA PHE A 164 0.36 11.32 -0.69
C PHE A 164 0.85 12.75 -0.87
N LEU A 165 1.03 13.19 -2.12
CA LEU A 165 1.68 14.44 -2.47
C LEU A 165 0.71 15.32 -3.28
N LEU A 166 0.85 16.64 -3.18
CA LEU A 166 0.22 17.55 -4.13
C LEU A 166 1.06 17.63 -5.39
N ILE A 167 0.39 17.62 -6.54
CA ILE A 167 1.01 17.98 -7.81
C ILE A 167 0.97 19.52 -7.90
N PRO A 168 2.11 20.20 -8.00
CA PRO A 168 2.14 21.64 -8.17
C PRO A 168 1.37 22.04 -9.44
N SER A 169 0.50 23.03 -9.34
CA SER A 169 -0.02 23.71 -10.52
C SER A 169 1.13 24.49 -11.16
N THR A 170 1.45 24.21 -12.43
CA THR A 170 2.35 25.07 -13.20
C THR A 170 1.78 26.48 -13.22
N PRO A 171 2.55 27.51 -12.84
CA PRO A 171 2.13 28.90 -13.05
C PRO A 171 1.90 29.11 -14.55
N ASN A 172 0.75 29.67 -14.90
CA ASN A 172 0.50 30.19 -16.25
C ASN A 172 1.28 31.48 -16.48
#